data_AF-A0A124E268-F1
#
_entry.id   AF-A0A124E268-F1
#
_cell.length_a   1.000
_cell.length_b   1.000
_cell.length_c   1.000
_cell.angle_alpha   90.00
_cell.angle_beta   90.00
_cell.angle_gamma   90.00
#
_symmetry.space_group_name_H-M   'P 1'
#
loop_
_entity.id
_entity.type
_entity.pdbx_description
1 polymer ?
#
loop_
_entity_poly.entity_id
_entity_poly.type
_entity_poly.pdbx_seq_one_letter_code
_entity_poly.pdbx_strand_id
1 'polypeptide(L)'
;MEVFAAAGFAGATIDAIGQAAGFTKGAVYSNFGSKDELFLALLDRQFEQRGAVIAGAFGSGAGDLAATTAAVSRSMLDSIHAQRAYHLVYFEYWLRAVRDPHLRDQLVERSRAAADQAVQVVAQAEPTLSGHQLTGLAKLFVAMTTGIAMEEILQPGGIAVADLERLLTALLAATPAE
;
A
#
# COMPACT_ATOMS: atom_id res chain seq x y z
N MET A 1 13.72 3.67 5.36
CA MET A 1 12.55 4.58 5.35
C MET A 1 12.88 5.92 6.00
N GLU A 2 13.45 5.94 7.19
CA GLU A 2 13.74 7.17 7.95
C GLU A 2 14.53 8.24 7.17
N VAL A 3 15.61 7.84 6.48
CA VAL A 3 16.40 8.78 5.66
C VAL A 3 15.58 9.38 4.52
N PHE A 4 14.75 8.58 3.86
CA PHE A 4 13.83 9.09 2.83
C PHE A 4 12.79 10.03 3.43
N ALA A 5 12.25 9.71 4.61
CA ALA A 5 11.26 10.55 5.26
C ALA A 5 11.84 11.91 5.70
N ALA A 6 13.11 11.94 6.11
CA ALA A 6 13.78 13.16 6.54
C ALA A 6 14.26 14.04 5.38
N ALA A 7 14.76 13.44 4.30
CA ALA A 7 15.38 14.17 3.19
C ALA A 7 14.54 14.22 1.90
N GLY A 8 13.36 13.60 1.90
CA GLY A 8 12.61 13.27 0.69
C GLY A 8 13.33 12.23 -0.18
N PHE A 9 12.65 11.75 -1.21
CA PHE A 9 13.25 10.87 -2.20
C PHE A 9 14.45 11.55 -2.89
N ALA A 10 14.29 12.81 -3.29
CA ALA A 10 15.33 13.54 -4.04
C ALA A 10 16.61 13.75 -3.20
N GLY A 11 16.46 14.19 -1.94
CA GLY A 11 17.59 14.51 -1.06
C GLY A 11 18.26 13.29 -0.41
N ALA A 12 17.57 12.15 -0.30
CA ALA A 12 18.18 10.93 0.21
C ALA A 12 19.31 10.42 -0.68
N THR A 13 20.37 9.89 -0.07
CA THR A 13 21.49 9.25 -0.77
C THR A 13 21.67 7.81 -0.29
N ILE A 14 22.19 6.94 -1.16
CA ILE A 14 22.49 5.54 -0.81
C ILE A 14 23.48 5.48 0.36
N ASP A 15 24.45 6.39 0.39
CA ASP A 15 25.44 6.50 1.48
C ASP A 15 24.77 6.82 2.82
N ALA A 16 23.89 7.83 2.86
CA ALA A 16 23.17 8.20 4.08
C ALA A 16 22.24 7.06 4.54
N ILE A 17 21.59 6.37 3.60
CA ILE A 17 20.76 5.19 3.89
C ILE A 17 21.60 4.07 4.49
N GLY A 18 22.77 3.76 3.91
CA GLY A 18 23.68 2.74 4.41
C GLY A 18 24.18 3.05 5.81
N GLN A 19 24.61 4.29 6.04
CA GLN A 19 25.07 4.73 7.36
C GLN A 19 23.97 4.61 8.41
N ALA A 20 22.75 5.08 8.11
CA ALA A 20 21.61 4.98 9.03
C ALA A 20 21.21 3.52 9.30
N ALA A 21 21.37 2.64 8.32
CA ALA A 21 21.05 1.22 8.44
C ALA A 21 22.19 0.36 9.01
N GLY A 22 23.33 0.96 9.37
CA GLY A 22 24.49 0.24 9.91
C GLY A 22 25.26 -0.60 8.89
N PHE A 23 25.07 -0.34 7.59
CA PHE A 23 25.76 -1.03 6.50
C PHE A 23 26.90 -0.19 5.91
N THR A 24 27.93 -0.86 5.42
CA THR A 24 28.99 -0.20 4.66
C THR A 24 28.46 0.23 3.30
N LYS A 25 29.08 1.28 2.72
CA LYS A 25 28.79 1.73 1.36
C LYS A 25 28.83 0.57 0.36
N GLY A 26 29.90 -0.23 0.38
CA GLY A 26 30.05 -1.39 -0.50
C GLY A 26 28.91 -2.40 -0.39
N ALA A 27 28.43 -2.68 0.83
CA ALA A 27 27.33 -3.62 1.04
C ALA A 27 25.99 -3.13 0.49
N VAL A 28 25.73 -1.82 0.49
CA VAL A 28 24.49 -1.30 -0.11
C VAL A 28 24.58 -1.29 -1.63
N TYR A 29 25.71 -0.85 -2.19
CA TYR A 29 25.93 -0.83 -3.64
C TYR A 29 26.05 -2.23 -4.26
N SER A 30 26.39 -3.26 -3.49
CA SER A 30 26.37 -4.65 -3.97
C SER A 30 24.97 -5.25 -4.07
N ASN A 31 24.01 -4.74 -3.31
CA ASN A 31 22.62 -5.23 -3.29
C ASN A 31 21.67 -4.39 -4.14
N PHE A 32 21.97 -3.10 -4.33
CA PHE A 32 21.14 -2.20 -5.10
C PHE A 32 22.00 -1.38 -6.06
N GLY A 33 21.72 -1.49 -7.36
CA GLY A 33 22.38 -0.74 -8.42
C GLY A 33 21.98 0.73 -8.45
N SER A 34 20.88 1.12 -7.81
CA SER A 34 20.43 2.52 -7.74
C SER A 34 19.54 2.83 -6.53
N LYS A 35 19.34 4.13 -6.26
CA LYS A 35 18.39 4.60 -5.24
C LYS A 35 16.96 4.24 -5.60
N ASP A 36 16.64 4.24 -6.89
CA ASP A 36 15.38 3.78 -7.45
C ASP A 36 15.13 2.31 -7.11
N GLU A 37 16.10 1.45 -7.41
CA GLU A 37 16.00 0.01 -7.13
C GLU A 37 15.84 -0.28 -5.63
N LEU A 38 16.60 0.42 -4.78
CA LEU A 38 16.48 0.31 -3.32
C LEU A 38 15.08 0.72 -2.85
N PHE A 39 14.56 1.85 -3.35
CA PHE A 39 13.24 2.32 -2.96
C PHE A 39 12.12 1.42 -3.49
N LEU A 40 12.23 0.92 -4.71
CA LEU A 40 11.27 -0.01 -5.28
C LEU A 40 11.23 -1.33 -4.49
N ALA A 41 12.38 -1.87 -4.06
CA ALA A 41 12.40 -3.02 -3.16
C ALA A 41 11.73 -2.73 -1.80
N LEU A 42 11.84 -1.50 -1.31
CA LEU A 42 11.13 -1.05 -0.12
C LEU A 42 9.61 -0.96 -0.36
N LEU A 43 9.17 -0.53 -1.55
CA LEU A 43 7.76 -0.53 -1.94
C LEU A 43 7.20 -1.95 -2.05
N ASP A 44 7.95 -2.88 -2.64
CA ASP A 44 7.56 -4.28 -2.78
C ASP A 44 7.22 -4.89 -1.41
N ARG A 45 8.09 -4.65 -0.41
CA ARG A 45 7.83 -5.06 0.98
C ARG A 45 6.59 -4.39 1.59
N GLN A 46 6.35 -3.11 1.29
CA GLN A 46 5.19 -2.39 1.82
C GLN A 46 3.89 -2.87 1.19
N PHE A 47 3.90 -3.22 -0.08
CA PHE A 47 2.74 -3.80 -0.74
C PHE A 47 2.43 -5.21 -0.19
N GLU A 48 3.44 -6.03 0.04
CA GLU A 48 3.29 -7.36 0.66
C GLU A 48 2.66 -7.25 2.06
N GLN A 49 3.17 -6.35 2.89
CA GLN A 49 2.63 -6.10 4.24
C GLN A 49 1.16 -5.66 4.19
N ARG A 50 0.79 -4.80 3.25
CA ARG A 50 -0.60 -4.37 3.06
C ARG A 50 -1.50 -5.51 2.61
N GLY A 51 -1.04 -6.33 1.66
CA GLY A 51 -1.76 -7.52 1.22
C GLY A 51 -2.07 -8.47 2.38
N ALA A 52 -1.10 -8.71 3.25
CA ALA A 52 -1.27 -9.56 4.44
C ALA A 52 -2.27 -8.97 5.46
N VAL A 53 -2.25 -7.64 5.68
CA VAL A 53 -3.20 -6.96 6.58
C VAL A 53 -4.64 -7.07 6.05
N ILE A 54 -4.84 -6.85 4.75
CA ILE A 54 -6.16 -6.96 4.11
C ILE A 54 -6.66 -8.40 4.26
N ALA A 55 -5.85 -9.39 3.88
CA ALA A 55 -6.18 -10.80 4.01
C ALA A 55 -6.55 -11.21 5.45
N GLY A 56 -5.77 -10.76 6.44
CA GLY A 56 -6.05 -11.02 7.85
C GLY A 56 -7.38 -10.41 8.30
N ALA A 57 -7.72 -9.22 7.82
CA ALA A 57 -9.00 -8.59 8.14
C ALA A 57 -10.20 -9.36 7.58
N PHE A 58 -10.12 -9.84 6.32
CA PHE A 58 -11.14 -10.72 5.73
C PHE A 58 -11.26 -12.04 6.51
N GLY A 59 -10.14 -12.68 6.86
CA GLY A 59 -10.16 -13.90 7.66
C GLY A 59 -10.75 -13.72 9.06
N SER A 60 -10.51 -12.56 9.70
CA SER A 60 -10.98 -12.27 11.06
C SER A 60 -12.48 -12.00 11.16
N GLY A 61 -13.12 -11.51 10.10
CA GLY A 61 -14.55 -11.22 10.08
C GLY A 61 -15.42 -12.48 9.98
N ALA A 62 -14.83 -13.65 9.70
CA ALA A 62 -15.50 -14.95 9.72
C ALA A 62 -16.82 -15.00 8.92
N GLY A 63 -16.89 -14.28 7.80
CA GLY A 63 -18.07 -14.19 6.94
C GLY A 63 -19.14 -13.18 7.39
N ASP A 64 -18.96 -12.47 8.51
CA ASP A 64 -19.78 -11.31 8.87
C ASP A 64 -19.25 -10.06 8.17
N LEU A 65 -20.02 -9.57 7.20
CA LEU A 65 -19.68 -8.38 6.42
C LEU A 65 -19.45 -7.15 7.32
N ALA A 66 -20.26 -6.96 8.36
CA ALA A 66 -20.15 -5.80 9.24
C ALA A 66 -18.89 -5.86 10.10
N ALA A 67 -18.57 -7.03 10.65
CA ALA A 67 -17.32 -7.24 11.39
C ALA A 67 -16.09 -7.04 10.49
N THR A 68 -16.12 -7.59 9.27
CA THR A 68 -15.05 -7.43 8.27
C THR A 68 -14.83 -5.96 7.93
N THR A 69 -15.88 -5.22 7.56
CA THR A 69 -15.73 -3.82 7.14
C THR A 69 -15.24 -2.95 8.29
N ALA A 70 -15.78 -3.12 9.49
CA ALA A 70 -15.32 -2.41 10.68
C ALA A 70 -13.84 -2.67 11.00
N ALA A 71 -13.38 -3.92 10.86
CA ALA A 71 -11.98 -4.28 11.07
C ALA A 71 -11.06 -3.68 10.00
N VAL A 72 -11.44 -3.79 8.72
CA VAL A 72 -10.67 -3.23 7.59
C VAL A 72 -10.57 -1.72 7.69
N SER A 73 -11.66 -1.01 8.00
CA SER A 73 -11.67 0.45 8.11
C SER A 73 -10.73 0.97 9.19
N ARG A 74 -10.77 0.38 10.39
CA ARG A 74 -9.84 0.74 11.49
C ARG A 74 -8.40 0.45 11.10
N SER A 75 -8.14 -0.75 10.62
CA SER A 75 -6.80 -1.18 10.21
C SER A 75 -6.21 -0.29 9.11
N MET A 76 -7.04 0.17 8.16
CA MET A 76 -6.63 1.10 7.12
C MET A 76 -6.16 2.44 7.71
N LEU A 77 -6.98 3.10 8.55
CA LEU A 77 -6.63 4.39 9.13
C LEU A 77 -5.39 4.29 10.04
N ASP A 78 -5.35 3.27 10.91
CA ASP A 78 -4.20 3.01 11.78
C ASP A 78 -2.92 2.81 10.97
N SER A 79 -3.00 2.04 9.87
CA SER A 79 -1.87 1.80 8.97
C SER A 79 -1.42 3.06 8.24
N ILE A 80 -2.35 3.91 7.78
CA ILE A 80 -2.03 5.19 7.13
C ILE A 80 -1.25 6.09 8.09
N HIS A 81 -1.72 6.21 9.34
CA HIS A 81 -1.06 7.05 10.34
C HIS A 81 0.30 6.47 10.76
N ALA A 82 0.38 5.17 11.02
CA ALA A 82 1.62 4.49 11.38
C ALA A 82 2.67 4.56 10.24
N GLN A 83 2.23 4.56 8.99
CA GLN A 83 3.08 4.58 7.80
C GLN A 83 3.13 5.96 7.13
N ARG A 84 2.87 7.06 7.86
CA ARG A 84 2.89 8.42 7.30
C ARG A 84 4.14 8.73 6.47
N ALA A 85 5.31 8.36 6.98
CA ALA A 85 6.60 8.53 6.31
C ALA A 85 6.68 7.82 4.96
N TYR A 86 6.16 6.60 4.87
CA TYR A 86 6.09 5.85 3.62
C TYR A 86 5.25 6.59 2.59
N HIS A 87 4.05 7.04 2.98
CA HIS A 87 3.11 7.67 2.06
C HIS A 87 3.66 8.98 1.48
N LEU A 88 4.30 9.81 2.30
CA LEU A 88 4.96 11.03 1.83
C LEU A 88 5.99 10.74 0.73
N VAL A 89 6.90 9.80 0.98
CA VAL A 89 7.95 9.45 0.02
C VAL A 89 7.34 8.75 -1.21
N TYR A 90 6.31 7.92 -1.02
CA TYR A 90 5.58 7.29 -2.11
C TYR A 90 4.95 8.34 -3.04
N PHE A 91 4.34 9.41 -2.52
CA PHE A 91 3.78 10.47 -3.36
C PHE A 91 4.85 11.26 -4.13
N GLU A 92 5.98 11.55 -3.51
CA GLU A 92 7.13 12.15 -4.21
C GLU A 92 7.62 11.26 -5.35
N TYR A 93 7.75 9.97 -5.09
CA TYR A 93 8.18 8.99 -6.08
C TYR A 93 7.15 8.82 -7.20
N TRP A 94 5.86 8.78 -6.85
CA TRP A 94 4.76 8.71 -7.81
C TRP A 94 4.79 9.90 -8.78
N LEU A 95 4.95 11.12 -8.27
CA LEU A 95 5.07 12.32 -9.10
C LEU A 95 6.28 12.26 -10.04
N ARG A 96 7.39 11.70 -9.57
CA ARG A 96 8.57 11.46 -10.41
C ARG A 96 8.29 10.41 -11.48
N ALA A 97 7.69 9.28 -11.11
CA ALA A 97 7.36 8.18 -12.01
C ALA A 97 6.40 8.64 -13.12
N VAL A 98 5.38 9.44 -12.80
CA VAL A 98 4.46 9.98 -13.82
C VAL A 98 5.18 10.80 -14.91
N ARG A 99 6.32 11.42 -14.58
CA ARG A 99 7.14 12.23 -15.50
C ARG A 99 8.22 11.43 -16.25
N ASP A 100 8.45 10.18 -15.87
CA ASP A 100 9.48 9.31 -16.44
C ASP A 100 8.85 7.97 -16.86
N PRO A 101 8.67 7.71 -18.17
CA PRO A 101 8.03 6.49 -18.65
C PRO A 101 8.67 5.20 -18.12
N HIS A 102 9.99 5.16 -17.94
CA HIS A 102 10.67 3.96 -17.46
C HIS A 102 10.33 3.67 -16.00
N LEU A 103 10.35 4.69 -15.15
CA LEU A 103 9.98 4.55 -13.73
C LEU A 103 8.48 4.26 -13.57
N ARG A 104 7.64 4.84 -14.43
CA ARG A 104 6.21 4.54 -14.48
C ARG A 104 5.96 3.07 -14.74
N ASP A 105 6.61 2.50 -15.77
CA ASP A 105 6.43 1.10 -16.14
C ASP A 105 6.89 0.17 -15.01
N GLN A 106 8.02 0.49 -14.37
CA GLN A 106 8.51 -0.26 -13.20
C GLN A 106 7.57 -0.23 -12.00
N LEU A 107 6.93 0.93 -11.73
CA LEU A 107 5.99 1.08 -10.63
C LEU A 107 4.65 0.39 -10.93
N VAL A 108 4.17 0.47 -12.17
CA VAL A 108 2.95 -0.21 -12.62
C VAL A 108 3.10 -1.72 -12.52
N GLU A 109 4.22 -2.28 -12.98
CA GLU A 109 4.44 -3.72 -12.92
C GLU A 109 4.46 -4.24 -11.48
N ARG A 110 5.16 -3.55 -10.58
CA ARG A 110 5.19 -3.90 -9.15
C ARG A 110 3.84 -3.77 -8.48
N SER A 111 3.11 -2.69 -8.76
CA SER A 111 1.76 -2.51 -8.24
C SER A 111 0.82 -3.60 -8.74
N ARG A 112 0.98 -4.07 -9.99
CA ARG A 112 0.21 -5.18 -10.55
C ARG A 112 0.55 -6.48 -9.86
N ALA A 113 1.83 -6.82 -9.74
CA ALA A 113 2.29 -8.04 -9.08
C ALA A 113 1.79 -8.13 -7.63
N ALA A 114 1.85 -7.02 -6.88
CA ALA A 114 1.36 -7.00 -5.51
C ALA A 114 -0.18 -7.09 -5.41
N ALA A 115 -0.90 -6.48 -6.34
CA ALA A 115 -2.36 -6.62 -6.41
C ALA A 115 -2.75 -8.07 -6.72
N ASP A 116 -2.06 -8.72 -7.66
CA ASP A 116 -2.30 -10.13 -8.01
C ASP A 116 -2.04 -11.05 -6.80
N GLN A 117 -0.98 -10.82 -6.05
CA GLN A 117 -0.70 -11.53 -4.80
C GLN A 117 -1.81 -11.32 -3.76
N ALA A 118 -2.23 -10.07 -3.53
CA ALA A 118 -3.30 -9.78 -2.57
C ALA A 118 -4.63 -10.45 -2.97
N VAL A 119 -4.97 -10.44 -4.26
CA VAL A 119 -6.16 -11.12 -4.80
C VAL A 119 -6.07 -12.62 -4.55
N GLN A 120 -4.91 -13.25 -4.75
CA GLN A 120 -4.75 -14.68 -4.46
C GLN A 120 -5.00 -15.02 -2.99
N VAL A 121 -4.51 -14.19 -2.06
CA VAL A 121 -4.73 -14.42 -0.63
C VAL A 121 -6.20 -14.23 -0.26
N VAL A 122 -6.86 -13.18 -0.78
CA VAL A 122 -8.28 -12.94 -0.50
C VAL A 122 -9.17 -14.03 -1.13
N ALA A 123 -8.86 -14.49 -2.35
CA ALA A 123 -9.60 -15.57 -3.00
C ALA A 123 -9.56 -16.89 -2.21
N GLN A 124 -8.47 -17.14 -1.46
CA GLN A 124 -8.38 -18.29 -0.56
C GLN A 124 -9.27 -18.14 0.69
N ALA A 125 -9.46 -16.90 1.17
CA ALA A 125 -10.30 -16.60 2.33
C ALA A 125 -11.79 -16.50 1.96
N GLU A 126 -12.12 -16.03 0.75
CA GLU A 126 -13.48 -15.74 0.29
C GLU A 126 -13.74 -16.37 -1.10
N PRO A 127 -14.11 -17.68 -1.16
CA PRO A 127 -14.23 -18.43 -2.42
C PRO A 127 -15.41 -18.01 -3.30
N THR A 128 -16.33 -17.19 -2.78
CA THR A 128 -17.59 -16.79 -3.44
C THR A 128 -17.41 -15.65 -4.44
N LEU A 129 -16.27 -14.94 -4.42
CA LEU A 129 -15.99 -13.83 -5.33
C LEU A 129 -15.15 -14.32 -6.52
N SER A 130 -15.57 -13.99 -7.74
CA SER A 130 -14.78 -14.32 -8.95
C SER A 130 -13.47 -13.52 -9.00
N GLY A 131 -12.42 -14.08 -9.58
CA GLY A 131 -11.10 -13.45 -9.65
C GLY A 131 -11.08 -12.07 -10.34
N HIS A 132 -11.96 -11.85 -11.32
CA HIS A 132 -12.08 -10.55 -12.00
C HIS A 132 -12.72 -9.49 -11.10
N GLN A 133 -13.76 -9.85 -10.34
CA GLN A 133 -14.39 -8.96 -9.35
C GLN A 133 -13.39 -8.57 -8.26
N LEU A 134 -12.66 -9.55 -7.70
CA LEU A 134 -11.63 -9.33 -6.70
C LEU A 134 -10.53 -8.37 -7.20
N THR A 135 -10.11 -8.52 -8.45
CA THR A 135 -9.11 -7.63 -9.06
C THR A 135 -9.60 -6.19 -9.16
N GLY A 136 -10.87 -5.99 -9.57
CA GLY A 136 -11.48 -4.66 -9.63
C GLY A 136 -11.59 -4.00 -8.25
N LEU A 137 -12.10 -4.75 -7.27
CA LEU A 137 -12.24 -4.31 -5.88
C LEU A 137 -10.88 -3.96 -5.26
N ALA A 138 -9.87 -4.80 -5.46
CA ALA A 138 -8.52 -4.55 -4.95
C ALA A 138 -7.94 -3.24 -5.50
N LYS A 139 -8.13 -2.98 -6.81
CA LYS A 139 -7.69 -1.71 -7.42
C LYS A 139 -8.41 -0.49 -6.84
N LEU A 140 -9.73 -0.57 -6.68
CA LEU A 140 -10.52 0.51 -6.07
C LEU A 140 -10.11 0.73 -4.61
N PHE A 141 -9.90 -0.34 -3.84
CA PHE A 141 -9.42 -0.28 -2.47
C PHE A 141 -8.05 0.42 -2.36
N VAL A 142 -7.09 0.06 -3.22
CA VAL A 142 -5.77 0.71 -3.26
C VAL A 142 -5.89 2.19 -3.65
N ALA A 143 -6.71 2.52 -4.65
CA ALA A 143 -6.93 3.90 -5.08
C ALA A 143 -7.56 4.75 -3.96
N MET A 144 -8.59 4.22 -3.30
CA MET A 144 -9.23 4.85 -2.15
C MET A 144 -8.25 5.03 -0.98
N THR A 145 -7.48 4.01 -0.63
CA THR A 145 -6.46 4.10 0.43
C THR A 145 -5.45 5.20 0.12
N THR A 146 -5.05 5.34 -1.15
CA THR A 146 -4.12 6.37 -1.59
C THR A 146 -4.73 7.77 -1.43
N GLY A 147 -5.98 7.97 -1.84
CA GLY A 147 -6.70 9.24 -1.65
C GLY A 147 -6.95 9.58 -0.19
N ILE A 148 -7.42 8.62 0.62
CA ILE A 148 -7.61 8.79 2.07
C ILE A 148 -6.29 9.14 2.75
N ALA A 149 -5.18 8.50 2.35
CA ALA A 149 -3.87 8.84 2.88
C ALA A 149 -3.46 10.27 2.54
N MET A 150 -3.79 10.79 1.35
CA MET A 150 -3.50 12.20 1.02
C MET A 150 -4.24 13.15 1.96
N GLU A 151 -5.53 12.92 2.21
CA GLU A 151 -6.34 13.73 3.12
C GLU A 151 -5.89 13.60 4.58
N GLU A 152 -5.73 12.38 5.09
CA GLU A 152 -5.36 12.12 6.49
C GLU A 152 -3.94 12.57 6.85
N ILE A 153 -3.02 12.60 5.88
CA ILE A 153 -1.66 13.11 6.10
C ILE A 153 -1.63 14.64 6.13
N LEU A 154 -2.51 15.27 5.34
CA LEU A 154 -2.68 16.72 5.30
C LEU A 154 -3.42 17.24 6.54
N GLN A 155 -4.51 16.57 6.90
CA GLN A 155 -5.34 16.87 8.06
C GLN A 155 -5.75 15.56 8.77
N PRO A 156 -4.99 15.13 9.80
CA PRO A 156 -5.32 13.93 10.56
C PRO A 156 -6.70 14.00 11.20
N GLY A 157 -7.47 12.92 11.10
CA GLY A 157 -8.82 12.82 11.66
C GLY A 157 -9.90 13.55 10.84
N GLY A 158 -9.60 13.89 9.57
CA GLY A 158 -10.58 14.47 8.66
C GLY A 158 -11.61 13.47 8.15
N ILE A 159 -11.24 12.18 8.08
CA ILE A 159 -12.09 11.07 7.65
C ILE A 159 -12.57 10.29 8.88
N ALA A 160 -13.89 10.28 9.10
CA ALA A 160 -14.48 9.48 10.16
C ALA A 160 -14.42 7.98 9.80
N VAL A 161 -14.00 7.14 10.74
CA VAL A 161 -13.95 5.68 10.55
C VAL A 161 -15.31 5.09 10.14
N ALA A 162 -16.40 5.65 10.67
CA ALA A 162 -17.76 5.22 10.33
C ALA A 162 -18.14 5.53 8.87
N ASP A 163 -17.56 6.57 8.26
CA ASP A 163 -17.80 6.89 6.85
C ASP A 163 -17.05 5.91 5.95
N LEU A 164 -15.83 5.57 6.33
CA LEU A 164 -15.03 4.55 5.66
C LEU A 164 -15.69 3.16 5.76
N GLU A 165 -16.21 2.80 6.93
CA GLU A 165 -16.94 1.54 7.14
C GLU A 165 -18.18 1.44 6.25
N ARG A 166 -18.98 2.51 6.18
CA ARG A 166 -20.15 2.57 5.29
C ARG A 166 -19.75 2.43 3.82
N LEU A 167 -18.68 3.10 3.40
CA LEU A 167 -18.17 3.02 2.03
C LEU A 167 -17.68 1.62 1.67
N LEU A 168 -16.90 0.97 2.53
CA LEU A 168 -16.41 -0.39 2.29
C LEU A 168 -17.55 -1.41 2.31
N THR A 169 -18.54 -1.23 3.19
CA THR A 169 -19.74 -2.07 3.22
C THR A 169 -20.52 -1.97 1.91
N ALA A 170 -20.75 -0.74 1.41
CA ALA A 170 -21.41 -0.52 0.14
C ALA A 170 -20.62 -1.11 -1.04
N LEU A 171 -19.30 -0.96 -1.04
CA LEU A 171 -18.41 -1.50 -2.07
C LEU A 171 -18.47 -3.02 -2.13
N LEU A 172 -18.40 -3.71 -1.00
CA LEU A 172 -18.49 -5.16 -0.94
C LEU A 172 -19.90 -5.66 -1.30
N ALA A 173 -20.95 -5.01 -0.79
CA ALA A 173 -22.35 -5.38 -1.06
C ALA A 173 -22.77 -5.15 -2.53
N ALA A 174 -22.13 -4.21 -3.24
CA ALA A 174 -22.38 -3.95 -4.66
C ALA A 174 -21.79 -5.02 -5.60
N THR A 175 -21.08 -6.01 -5.05
CA THR A 175 -20.50 -7.12 -5.80
C THR A 175 -21.45 -8.31 -5.71
N PRO A 176 -22.30 -8.57 -6.72
CA PRO A 176 -23.19 -9.72 -6.67
C PRO A 176 -22.35 -11.00 -6.61
N ALA A 177 -22.68 -11.88 -5.66
CA ALA A 177 -22.26 -13.28 -5.73
C ALA A 177 -22.87 -13.89 -6.99
N GLU A 178 -22.07 -14.55 -7.82
CA GLU A 178 -22.57 -15.35 -8.94
C GLU A 178 -23.35 -16.58 -8.45
#